data_AF-A0A8I1PKL0-F1
#
_entry.id   AF-A0A8I1PKL0-F1
#
_cell.length_a   1.000
_cell.length_b   1.000
_cell.length_c   1.000
_cell.angle_alpha   90.00
_cell.angle_beta   90.00
_cell.angle_gamma   90.00
#
_symmetry.space_group_name_H-M   'P 1'
#
loop_
_entity.id
_entity.type
_entity.pdbx_description
1 polymer ?
#
loop_
_entity_poly.entity_id
_entity_poly.type
_entity_poly.pdbx_seq_one_letter_code
_entity_poly.pdbx_strand_id
1 'polypeptide(L)'
;MSPLDRSTRNDRPRTPSPHPAGPHHDSRTARRLQIADDLLDRLEALVERHRALAPHEPGLHDALHAELVAAEVAHELSVARSALRRTPHVVAPPRRAGTL
;
A
#
# COMPACT_ATOMS: atom_id res chain seq x y z
N MET A 1 65.08 1.60 27.20
CA MET A 1 63.76 1.81 27.84
C MET A 1 62.70 1.84 26.73
N SER A 2 61.86 0.82 26.66
CA SER A 2 60.55 0.83 25.99
C SER A 2 59.48 0.64 27.08
N PRO A 3 58.17 0.77 26.83
CA PRO A 3 57.41 1.57 25.85
C PRO A 3 56.28 2.37 26.58
N LEU A 4 55.36 3.02 25.86
CA LEU A 4 53.93 3.27 26.20
C LEU A 4 53.38 4.17 25.08
N ASP A 5 52.80 3.59 24.03
CA ASP A 5 51.36 3.30 23.96
C ASP A 5 50.51 4.57 24.11
N ARG A 6 50.22 5.21 22.97
CA ARG A 6 49.07 6.11 22.85
C ARG A 6 48.07 5.49 21.89
N SER A 7 47.50 4.38 22.33
CA SER A 7 46.05 4.24 22.54
C SER A 7 45.12 5.07 21.65
N THR A 8 44.33 4.28 20.91
CA THR A 8 42.93 4.52 20.51
C THR A 8 42.71 5.49 19.36
N ARG A 9 42.48 5.01 18.12
CA ARG A 9 41.31 4.21 17.70
C ARG A 9 40.02 4.93 18.08
N ASN A 10 39.64 5.94 17.31
CA ASN A 10 38.26 6.39 17.21
C ASN A 10 37.99 7.00 15.83
N ASP A 11 38.36 6.27 14.78
CA ASP A 11 37.68 6.36 13.50
C ASP A 11 36.42 5.51 13.61
N ARG A 12 35.44 6.02 14.37
CA ARG A 12 34.11 5.41 14.42
C ARG A 12 33.37 5.92 13.19
N PRO A 13 32.97 5.04 12.25
CA PRO A 13 31.99 5.45 11.25
C PRO A 13 30.76 5.93 12.03
N ARG A 14 30.35 7.18 11.80
CA ARG A 14 29.07 7.70 12.30
C ARG A 14 27.99 6.77 11.77
N THR A 15 27.54 5.84 12.59
CA THR A 15 26.34 5.08 12.29
C THR A 15 25.21 6.09 12.18
N PRO A 16 24.42 6.09 11.11
CA PRO A 16 23.23 6.92 11.06
C PRO A 16 22.35 6.51 12.24
N SER A 17 22.07 7.45 13.13
CA SER A 17 21.14 7.26 14.24
C SER A 17 19.83 6.68 13.70
N PRO A 18 19.17 5.77 14.43
CA PRO A 18 17.86 5.29 14.03
C PRO A 18 16.89 6.47 14.15
N HIS A 19 16.57 7.10 13.03
CA HIS A 19 15.57 8.16 13.01
C HIS A 19 14.24 7.58 13.53
N PRO A 20 13.53 8.30 14.42
CA PRO A 20 12.19 7.90 14.81
C PRO A 20 11.34 7.80 13.55
N ALA A 21 10.46 6.81 13.49
CA ALA A 21 9.51 6.61 12.40
C ALA A 21 8.73 7.92 12.15
N GLY A 22 9.21 8.71 11.19
CA GLY A 22 8.70 10.05 10.91
C GLY A 22 7.42 10.07 10.07
N PRO A 23 6.92 11.26 9.69
CA PRO A 23 5.63 11.55 9.01
C PRO A 23 5.35 10.78 7.72
N HIS A 24 6.34 10.07 7.20
CA HIS A 24 6.21 9.17 6.05
C HIS A 24 5.35 7.93 6.35
N HIS A 25 5.17 7.51 7.61
CA HIS A 25 4.25 6.40 7.95
C HIS A 25 2.80 6.84 7.77
N ASP A 26 2.42 7.96 8.36
CA ASP A 26 1.08 8.55 8.25
C ASP A 26 0.73 8.87 6.80
N SER A 27 1.68 9.40 6.04
CA SER A 27 1.50 9.70 4.61
C SER A 27 1.22 8.44 3.76
N ARG A 28 1.85 7.29 4.09
CA ARG A 28 1.59 6.02 3.38
C ARG A 28 0.26 5.41 3.79
N THR A 29 -0.11 5.50 5.07
CA THR A 29 -1.41 5.05 5.57
C THR A 29 -2.54 5.84 4.91
N ALA A 30 -2.43 7.17 4.88
CA ALA A 30 -3.37 8.05 4.18
C ALA A 30 -3.47 7.71 2.68
N ARG A 31 -2.34 7.46 2.01
CA ARG A 31 -2.34 7.05 0.60
C ARG A 31 -3.04 5.72 0.35
N ARG A 32 -2.92 4.76 1.28
CA ARG A 32 -3.60 3.46 1.17
C ARG A 32 -5.10 3.58 1.38
N LEU A 33 -5.54 4.41 2.31
CA LEU A 33 -6.96 4.73 2.52
C LEU A 33 -7.54 5.39 1.27
N GLN A 34 -6.84 6.38 0.70
CA GLN A 34 -7.25 7.00 -0.56
C GLN A 34 -7.40 5.99 -1.70
N ILE A 35 -6.48 5.03 -1.85
CA ILE A 35 -6.62 3.98 -2.87
C ILE A 35 -7.85 3.09 -2.63
N ALA A 36 -8.23 2.86 -1.36
CA ALA A 36 -9.42 2.09 -1.03
C ALA A 36 -10.70 2.89 -1.35
N ASP A 37 -10.74 4.17 -0.98
CA ASP A 37 -11.86 5.07 -1.27
C ASP A 37 -12.05 5.20 -2.79
N ASP A 38 -10.97 5.46 -3.55
CA ASP A 38 -11.00 5.53 -5.02
C ASP A 38 -11.54 4.24 -5.66
N LEU A 39 -11.26 3.07 -5.07
CA LEU A 39 -11.77 1.78 -5.56
C LEU A 39 -13.28 1.66 -5.28
N LEU A 40 -13.73 2.06 -4.09
CA LEU A 40 -15.15 1.99 -3.71
C LEU A 40 -15.99 2.91 -4.60
N ASP A 41 -15.55 4.15 -4.84
CA ASP A 41 -16.23 5.11 -5.72
C ASP A 41 -16.39 4.56 -7.14
N ARG A 42 -15.34 3.90 -7.67
CA ARG A 42 -15.38 3.29 -9.01
C ARG A 42 -16.31 2.09 -9.09
N LEU A 43 -16.33 1.25 -8.05
CA LEU A 43 -17.25 0.11 -7.97
C LEU A 43 -18.70 0.57 -7.86
N GLU A 44 -18.98 1.64 -7.12
CA GLU A 44 -20.31 2.24 -7.04
C GLU A 44 -20.74 2.79 -8.41
N ALA A 45 -19.88 3.54 -9.09
CA ALA A 45 -20.16 4.06 -10.43
C ALA A 45 -20.38 2.95 -11.48
N LEU A 46 -19.65 1.83 -11.36
CA LEU A 46 -19.83 0.64 -12.19
C LEU A 46 -21.22 0.03 -11.95
N VAL A 47 -21.59 -0.20 -10.69
CA VAL A 47 -22.89 -0.77 -10.33
C VAL A 47 -24.04 0.10 -10.84
N GLU A 48 -23.94 1.43 -10.67
CA GLU A 48 -24.97 2.36 -11.15
C GLU A 48 -25.13 2.30 -12.66
N ARG A 49 -24.01 2.26 -13.41
CA ARG A 49 -24.02 2.12 -14.86
C ARG A 49 -24.66 0.81 -15.31
N HIS A 50 -24.30 -0.32 -14.70
CA HIS A 50 -24.86 -1.62 -15.08
C HIS A 50 -26.33 -1.75 -14.69
N ARG A 51 -26.74 -1.18 -13.55
CA ARG A 51 -28.16 -1.08 -13.18
C ARG A 51 -28.97 -0.25 -14.17
N ALA A 52 -28.40 0.83 -14.72
CA ALA A 52 -29.05 1.60 -15.76
C ALA A 52 -29.18 0.82 -17.09
N LEU A 53 -28.29 -0.14 -17.35
CA LEU A 53 -28.29 -0.95 -18.57
C LEU A 53 -29.20 -2.20 -18.46
N ALA A 54 -29.32 -2.79 -17.28
CA ALA A 54 -30.12 -4.01 -17.01
C ALA A 54 -31.60 -3.99 -17.48
N PRO A 55 -32.34 -2.85 -17.49
CA PRO A 55 -33.74 -2.82 -17.93
C PRO A 55 -33.93 -2.94 -19.45
N HIS A 56 -32.88 -2.80 -20.25
CA HIS A 56 -33.04 -2.54 -21.69
C HIS A 56 -33.16 -3.81 -22.55
N GLU A 57 -32.69 -4.98 -22.12
CA GLU A 57 -32.76 -6.24 -22.92
C GLU A 57 -32.80 -7.50 -22.03
N PRO A 58 -33.98 -7.89 -21.48
CA PRO A 58 -34.09 -9.08 -20.64
C PRO A 58 -33.86 -10.38 -21.43
N GLY A 59 -32.84 -11.16 -21.06
CA GLY A 59 -32.72 -12.58 -21.40
C GLY A 59 -31.86 -12.97 -22.61
N LEU A 60 -31.49 -12.04 -23.49
CA LEU A 60 -30.62 -12.38 -24.64
C LEU A 60 -29.12 -12.28 -24.32
N HIS A 61 -28.75 -11.46 -23.33
CA HIS A 61 -27.36 -11.11 -23.06
C HIS A 61 -26.94 -11.21 -21.59
N ASP A 62 -27.76 -11.80 -20.71
CA ASP A 62 -27.49 -11.83 -19.25
C ASP A 62 -26.13 -12.45 -18.90
N ALA A 63 -25.75 -13.55 -19.57
CA ALA A 63 -24.45 -14.18 -19.38
C ALA A 63 -23.29 -13.29 -19.88
N LEU A 64 -23.44 -12.68 -21.07
CA LEU A 64 -22.45 -11.77 -21.62
C LEU A 64 -22.31 -10.50 -20.76
N HIS A 65 -23.42 -10.00 -20.23
CA HIS A 65 -23.46 -8.85 -19.32
C HIS A 65 -22.76 -9.17 -18.00
N ALA A 66 -23.00 -10.35 -17.43
CA ALA A 66 -22.29 -10.81 -16.24
C ALA A 66 -20.77 -10.94 -16.47
N GLU A 67 -20.35 -11.46 -17.63
CA GLU A 67 -18.93 -11.53 -18.02
C GLU A 67 -18.30 -10.14 -18.17
N LEU A 68 -19.02 -9.18 -18.76
CA LEU A 68 -18.55 -7.78 -18.86
C LEU A 68 -18.37 -7.15 -17.48
N VAL A 69 -19.36 -7.30 -16.59
CA VAL A 69 -19.27 -6.85 -15.19
C VAL A 69 -18.06 -7.48 -14.49
N ALA A 70 -17.86 -8.80 -14.65
CA ALA A 70 -16.75 -9.51 -14.04
C ALA A 70 -15.39 -9.02 -14.56
N ALA A 71 -15.27 -8.76 -15.87
CA ALA A 71 -14.06 -8.25 -16.49
C ALA A 71 -13.71 -6.83 -15.98
N GLU A 72 -14.71 -5.96 -15.87
CA GLU A 72 -14.52 -4.59 -15.35
C GLU A 72 -14.15 -4.59 -13.86
N VAL A 73 -14.82 -5.40 -13.03
CA VAL A 73 -14.45 -5.57 -11.62
C VAL A 73 -13.03 -6.11 -11.49
N ALA A 74 -12.64 -7.10 -12.30
CA ALA A 74 -11.29 -7.63 -12.30
C ALA A 74 -10.25 -6.56 -12.69
N HIS A 75 -10.59 -5.69 -13.65
CA HIS A 75 -9.76 -4.56 -14.05
C HIS A 75 -9.54 -3.57 -12.89
N GLU A 76 -10.61 -3.10 -12.25
CA GLU A 76 -10.50 -2.13 -11.15
C GLU A 76 -9.73 -2.72 -9.96
N LEU A 77 -9.96 -4.00 -9.63
CA LEU A 77 -9.18 -4.71 -8.62
C LEU A 77 -7.70 -4.82 -9.00
N SER A 78 -7.38 -5.03 -10.27
CA SER A 78 -5.99 -5.09 -10.76
C SER A 78 -5.29 -3.74 -10.62
N VAL A 79 -5.98 -2.65 -10.97
CA VAL A 79 -5.49 -1.26 -10.83
C VAL A 79 -5.22 -0.95 -9.35
N ALA A 80 -6.19 -1.19 -8.47
CA ALA A 80 -6.06 -0.94 -7.04
C ALA A 80 -4.93 -1.77 -6.40
N ARG A 81 -4.85 -3.08 -6.71
CA ARG A 81 -3.76 -3.93 -6.22
C ARG A 81 -2.39 -3.45 -6.71
N SER A 82 -2.30 -2.99 -7.95
CA SER A 82 -1.06 -2.44 -8.51
C SER A 82 -0.66 -1.14 -7.82
N ALA A 83 -1.62 -0.27 -7.48
CA ALA A 83 -1.37 0.94 -6.70
C ALA A 83 -0.93 0.62 -5.26
N LEU A 84 -1.57 -0.35 -4.60
CA LEU A 84 -1.19 -0.81 -3.26
C LEU A 84 0.19 -1.45 -3.22
N ARG A 85 0.58 -2.23 -4.26
CA ARG A 85 1.92 -2.80 -4.38
C ARG A 85 3.01 -1.73 -4.46
N ARG A 86 2.71 -0.55 -5.04
CA ARG A 86 3.60 0.61 -5.05
C ARG A 86 3.64 1.37 -3.71
N THR A 87 2.77 1.03 -2.76
CA THR A 87 2.66 1.66 -1.43
C THR A 87 2.84 0.62 -0.30
N PRO A 88 4.06 0.07 -0.13
CA PRO A 88 4.33 -0.98 0.84
C PRO A 88 4.00 -0.56 2.28
N HIS A 89 3.44 -1.49 3.04
CA HIS A 89 3.13 -1.29 4.45
C HIS A 89 4.43 -1.29 5.26
N VAL A 90 4.70 -0.21 6.00
CA VAL A 90 5.82 -0.20 6.95
C VAL A 90 5.34 -0.83 8.24
N VAL A 91 5.66 -2.12 8.43
CA VAL A 91 5.61 -2.75 9.76
C VAL A 91 6.80 -2.20 10.54
N ALA A 92 6.54 -1.40 11.58
CA ALA A 92 7.61 -0.97 12.47
C ALA A 92 8.26 -2.22 13.09
N PRO A 93 9.60 -2.38 13.04
CA PRO A 93 10.25 -3.51 13.69
C PRO A 93 9.96 -3.47 15.20
N PRO A 94 9.84 -4.62 15.88
CA PRO A 94 9.61 -4.65 17.32
C PRO A 94 10.72 -3.84 18.00
N ARG A 95 10.32 -2.85 18.81
CA ARG A 95 11.22 -2.10 19.69
C ARG A 95 12.00 -3.13 20.50
N ARG A 96 13.30 -3.30 20.22
CA ARG A 96 14.17 -4.12 21.08
C ARG A 96 14.04 -3.55 22.49
N ALA A 97 13.35 -4.30 23.37
CA ALA A 97 13.39 -4.06 24.79
C ALA A 97 14.85 -4.28 25.20
N GLY A 98 15.56 -3.18 25.47
CA GLY A 98 16.86 -3.24 26.11
C GLY A 98 16.63 -3.72 27.53
N THR A 99 16.98 -4.97 27.79
CA THR A 99 17.07 -5.51 29.15
C THR A 99 18.41 -5.05 29.74
N LEU A 100 18.32 -4.50 30.95
CA LEU A 100 19.37 -4.01 31.82
C LEU A 100 20.39 -5.08 32.20
#